data_AF-A0A6A9SSA2-F1
#
_entry.id   AF-A0A6A9SSA2-F1
#
_cell.length_a   1.000
_cell.length_b   1.000
_cell.length_c   1.000
_cell.angle_alpha   90.00
_cell.angle_beta   90.00
_cell.angle_gamma   90.00
#
_symmetry.space_group_name_H-M   'P 1'
#
loop_
_entity.id
_entity.type
_entity.pdbx_description
1 polymer ?
#
loop_
_entity_poly.entity_id
_entity_poly.type
_entity_poly.pdbx_seq_one_letter_code
_entity_poly.pdbx_strand_id
1 'polypeptide(L)'
;MGVRPPQQGDDEVPDTVAFGIAALDEHLDQAEVQFPATQRELLDALGDPEIPYDAAGNTLSLSEALDNTHVSNFETKQNLMNALHPVFEARRQAANGSLVGQLRSLLPF
;
A
#
# COMPACT_ATOMS: atom_id res chain seq x y z
N MET A 1 -15.51 -5.91 -51.72
CA MET A 1 -14.81 -4.98 -50.81
C MET A 1 -15.52 -5.05 -49.47
N GLY A 2 -15.01 -5.87 -48.54
CA GLY A 2 -15.59 -6.01 -47.20
C GLY A 2 -14.69 -5.28 -46.21
N VAL A 3 -15.18 -4.19 -45.65
CA VAL A 3 -14.48 -3.41 -44.62
C VAL A 3 -14.53 -4.18 -43.31
N ARG A 4 -13.35 -4.46 -42.75
CA ARG A 4 -13.16 -5.01 -41.40
C ARG A 4 -13.34 -3.86 -40.40
N PRO A 5 -14.13 -4.00 -39.33
CA PRO A 5 -14.17 -2.97 -38.28
C PRO A 5 -12.83 -2.95 -37.54
N PRO A 6 -12.33 -1.77 -37.13
CA PRO A 6 -11.15 -1.71 -36.28
C PRO A 6 -11.47 -2.36 -34.93
N GLN A 7 -10.59 -3.25 -34.49
CA GLN A 7 -10.55 -3.71 -33.10
C GLN A 7 -9.97 -2.54 -32.32
N GLN A 8 -10.81 -1.81 -31.61
CA GLN A 8 -10.36 -0.83 -30.64
C GLN A 8 -9.84 -1.62 -29.44
N GLY A 9 -8.54 -1.89 -29.46
CA GLY A 9 -7.81 -2.40 -28.32
C GLY A 9 -7.53 -1.24 -27.38
N ASP A 10 -8.51 -0.94 -26.55
CA ASP A 10 -8.31 -0.23 -25.30
C ASP A 10 -8.55 -1.25 -24.18
N ASP A 11 -7.62 -2.19 -24.05
CA ASP A 11 -7.39 -2.90 -22.78
C ASP A 11 -6.74 -1.90 -21.81
N GLU A 12 -7.42 -0.78 -21.54
CA GLU A 12 -7.12 0.05 -20.38
C GLU A 12 -7.60 -0.76 -19.19
N VAL A 13 -6.71 -1.61 -18.69
CA VAL A 13 -6.90 -2.33 -17.43
C VAL A 13 -7.30 -1.25 -16.43
N PRO A 14 -8.47 -1.34 -15.77
CA PRO A 14 -8.88 -0.30 -14.85
C PRO A 14 -7.75 -0.08 -13.85
N ASP A 15 -7.30 1.17 -13.69
CA ASP A 15 -6.37 1.59 -12.65
C ASP A 15 -6.89 1.04 -11.33
N THR A 16 -6.34 -0.10 -10.92
CA THR A 16 -6.83 -0.82 -9.76
C THR A 16 -6.28 -0.06 -8.59
N VAL A 17 -7.14 0.69 -7.89
CA VAL A 17 -6.70 1.48 -6.74
C VAL A 17 -6.14 0.52 -5.68
N ALA A 18 -4.82 0.50 -5.54
CA ALA A 18 -4.10 -0.36 -4.62
C ALA A 18 -3.97 0.31 -3.24
N PHE A 19 -3.93 -0.49 -2.18
CA PHE A 19 -3.80 -0.03 -0.81
C PHE A 19 -2.90 -0.93 0.03
N GLY A 20 -2.23 -0.35 1.02
CA GLY A 20 -1.34 -1.02 1.96
C GLY A 20 -0.19 -1.73 1.23
N ILE A 21 -0.05 -3.03 1.48
CA ILE A 21 1.01 -3.83 0.86
C ILE A 21 0.91 -3.88 -0.66
N ALA A 22 -0.29 -3.77 -1.26
CA ALA A 22 -0.43 -3.79 -2.71
C ALA A 22 0.11 -2.49 -3.34
N ALA A 23 -0.17 -1.34 -2.72
CA ALA A 23 0.39 -0.07 -3.18
C ALA A 23 1.92 -0.03 -2.99
N LEU A 24 2.42 -0.59 -1.89
CA LEU A 24 3.86 -0.71 -1.68
C LEU A 24 4.54 -1.67 -2.68
N ASP A 25 3.86 -2.74 -3.10
CA ASP A 25 4.36 -3.70 -4.07
C ASP A 25 4.73 -3.04 -5.39
N GLU A 26 3.86 -2.15 -5.89
CA GLU A 26 4.09 -1.37 -7.11
C GLU A 26 5.31 -0.47 -6.99
N HIS A 27 5.49 0.21 -5.86
CA HIS A 27 6.68 1.03 -5.61
C HIS A 27 7.96 0.19 -5.60
N LEU A 28 7.92 -1.02 -5.03
CA LEU A 28 9.06 -1.93 -5.00
C LEU A 28 9.42 -2.44 -6.40
N ASP A 29 8.44 -2.75 -7.23
CA ASP A 29 8.67 -3.19 -8.61
C ASP A 29 9.20 -2.05 -9.50
N GLN A 30 8.78 -0.81 -9.25
CA GLN A 30 9.32 0.38 -9.94
C GLN A 30 10.76 0.70 -9.54
N ALA A 31 11.13 0.49 -8.26
CA ALA A 31 12.45 0.80 -7.73
C ALA A 31 13.49 -0.33 -7.90
N GLU A 32 13.10 -1.48 -8.48
CA GLU A 32 13.96 -2.65 -8.72
C GLU A 32 14.80 -3.06 -7.49
N VAL A 33 14.18 -3.04 -6.30
CA VAL A 33 14.86 -3.32 -5.03
C VAL A 33 15.40 -4.76 -4.99
N GLN A 34 16.69 -4.91 -4.68
CA GLN A 34 17.33 -6.21 -4.50
C GLN A 34 17.29 -6.64 -3.03
N PHE A 35 17.09 -7.95 -2.80
CA PHE A 35 17.10 -8.54 -1.47
C PHE A 35 18.31 -9.48 -1.29
N PRO A 36 18.89 -9.59 -0.08
CA PRO A 36 18.44 -9.00 1.19
C PRO A 36 18.62 -7.47 1.25
N ALA A 37 17.72 -6.78 1.94
CA ALA A 37 17.73 -5.32 2.08
C ALA A 37 17.39 -4.87 3.51
N THR A 38 18.06 -3.81 3.96
CA THR A 38 17.79 -3.15 5.23
C THR A 38 16.71 -2.07 5.10
N GLN A 39 16.10 -1.69 6.22
CA GLN A 39 15.15 -0.56 6.27
C GLN A 39 15.76 0.72 5.67
N ARG A 40 17.05 0.97 5.90
CA ARG A 40 17.74 2.16 5.34
C ARG A 40 17.90 2.09 3.83
N GLU A 41 18.30 0.93 3.30
CA GLU A 41 18.42 0.72 1.86
C GLU A 41 17.07 0.82 1.15
N LEU A 42 15.99 0.31 1.78
CA LEU A 42 14.63 0.49 1.28
C LEU A 42 14.26 1.97 1.22
N LEU A 43 14.51 2.74 2.28
CA LEU A 43 14.21 4.17 2.30
C LEU A 43 15.05 4.99 1.32
N ASP A 44 16.32 4.63 1.14
CA ASP A 44 17.21 5.28 0.16
C ASP A 44 16.75 5.00 -1.28
N ALA A 45 16.33 3.76 -1.57
CA ALA A 45 15.84 3.37 -2.89
C ALA A 45 14.46 3.96 -3.22
N LEU A 46 13.55 4.00 -2.23
CA LEU A 46 12.14 4.38 -2.44
C LEU A 46 11.85 5.86 -2.13
N GLY A 47 12.71 6.54 -1.36
CA GLY A 47 12.55 7.96 -1.03
C GLY A 47 11.45 8.26 0.00
N ASP A 48 11.11 7.30 0.86
CA ASP A 48 10.07 7.40 1.90
C ASP A 48 8.67 7.81 1.40
N PRO A 49 8.04 7.04 0.49
CA PRO A 49 6.74 7.37 -0.07
C PRO A 49 5.61 7.23 0.98
N GLU A 50 4.56 8.04 0.80
CA GLU A 50 3.31 7.89 1.54
C GLU A 50 2.46 6.76 0.92
N ILE A 51 2.24 5.69 1.68
CA ILE A 51 1.48 4.52 1.23
C ILE A 51 0.02 4.64 1.67
N PRO A 52 -0.96 4.70 0.75
CA PRO A 52 -2.37 4.74 1.10
C PRO A 52 -2.78 3.38 1.69
N TYR A 53 -3.46 3.35 2.84
CA TYR A 53 -3.86 2.08 3.49
C TYR A 53 -5.36 1.80 3.50
N ASP A 54 -6.19 2.78 3.12
CA ASP A 54 -7.63 2.62 2.97
C ASP A 54 -8.23 3.55 1.90
N ALA A 55 -9.51 3.30 1.58
CA ALA A 55 -10.27 4.08 0.59
C ALA A 55 -10.74 5.45 1.12
N ALA A 56 -10.52 5.77 2.40
CA ALA A 56 -10.86 7.08 2.97
C ALA A 56 -9.75 8.12 2.68
N GLY A 57 -8.65 7.70 2.06
CA GLY A 57 -7.52 8.55 1.70
C GLY A 57 -6.46 8.65 2.80
N ASN A 58 -6.50 7.77 3.81
CA ASN A 58 -5.48 7.77 4.84
C ASN A 58 -4.18 7.13 4.33
N THR A 59 -3.05 7.79 4.64
CA THR A 59 -1.70 7.38 4.23
C THR A 59 -0.81 7.12 5.44
N LEU A 60 0.23 6.32 5.23
CA LEU A 60 1.31 6.07 6.20
C LEU A 60 2.65 6.14 5.48
N SER A 61 3.61 6.89 6.02
CA SER A 61 4.96 6.93 5.45
C SER A 61 5.63 5.55 5.53
N LEU A 62 6.44 5.21 4.53
CA LEU A 62 7.18 3.95 4.52
C LEU A 62 8.11 3.82 5.73
N SER A 63 8.75 4.91 6.15
CA SER A 63 9.65 4.98 7.30
C SER A 63 8.92 4.64 8.60
N GLU A 64 7.74 5.23 8.81
CA GLU A 64 6.88 4.91 9.96
C GLU A 64 6.38 3.47 9.89
N ALA A 65 5.98 2.99 8.71
CA ALA A 65 5.53 1.62 8.53
C ALA A 65 6.64 0.61 8.90
N LEU A 66 7.86 0.83 8.43
CA LEU A 66 9.02 0.01 8.71
C LEU A 66 9.42 0.05 10.20
N ASP A 67 9.39 1.23 10.84
CA ASP A 67 9.67 1.38 12.27
C ASP A 67 8.71 0.55 13.13
N ASN A 68 7.41 0.53 12.77
CA ASN A 68 6.40 -0.28 13.45
C ASN A 68 6.65 -1.80 13.35
N THR A 69 7.40 -2.27 12.35
CA THR A 69 7.74 -3.71 12.24
C THR A 69 8.76 -4.15 13.27
N HIS A 70 9.56 -3.24 13.83
CA HIS A 70 10.72 -3.54 14.69
C HIS A 70 11.76 -4.48 14.04
N VAL A 71 11.75 -4.60 12.70
CA VAL A 71 12.67 -5.41 11.91
C VAL A 71 13.55 -4.49 11.08
N SER A 72 14.87 -4.66 11.18
CA SER A 72 15.84 -3.80 10.48
C SER A 72 16.36 -4.38 9.15
N ASN A 73 16.19 -5.69 8.91
CA ASN A 73 16.68 -6.39 7.73
C ASN A 73 15.63 -7.39 7.21
N PHE A 74 15.45 -7.43 5.90
CA PHE A 74 14.50 -8.30 5.23
C PHE A 74 15.23 -9.21 4.24
N GLU A 75 15.02 -10.52 4.39
CA GLU A 75 15.67 -11.52 3.55
C GLU A 75 15.08 -11.59 2.14
N THR A 76 13.80 -11.30 2.00
CA THR A 76 13.05 -11.38 0.74
C THR A 76 11.94 -10.32 0.68
N LYS A 77 11.50 -9.98 -0.54
CA LYS A 77 10.31 -9.15 -0.79
C LYS A 77 9.09 -9.64 -0.01
N GLN A 78 8.86 -10.96 -0.01
CA GLN A 78 7.75 -11.56 0.72
C GLN A 78 7.89 -11.43 2.25
N ASN A 79 9.11 -11.50 2.79
CA ASN A 79 9.35 -11.26 4.21
C ASN A 79 9.00 -9.81 4.61
N LEU A 80 9.38 -8.84 3.79
CA LEU A 80 8.99 -7.42 3.94
C LEU A 80 7.46 -7.24 3.89
N MET A 81 6.80 -7.78 2.86
CA MET A 81 5.35 -7.69 2.71
C MET A 81 4.60 -8.28 3.90
N ASN A 82 5.02 -9.47 4.36
CA ASN A 82 4.41 -10.12 5.52
C ASN A 82 4.60 -9.32 6.82
N ALA A 83 5.74 -8.65 6.98
CA ALA A 83 6.01 -7.80 8.15
C ALA A 83 5.16 -6.52 8.15
N LEU A 84 4.93 -5.92 6.98
CA LEU A 84 4.18 -4.68 6.85
C LEU A 84 2.66 -4.87 6.78
N HIS A 85 2.18 -6.03 6.31
CA HIS A 85 0.75 -6.34 6.26
C HIS A 85 0.00 -6.09 7.58
N PRO A 86 0.44 -6.62 8.75
CA PRO A 86 -0.23 -6.35 10.01
C PRO A 86 -0.16 -4.87 10.44
N VAL A 87 0.88 -4.13 10.05
CA VAL A 87 1.01 -2.69 10.37
C VAL A 87 -0.08 -1.90 9.66
N PHE A 88 -0.23 -2.10 8.35
CA PHE A 88 -1.28 -1.43 7.57
C PHE A 88 -2.68 -1.83 8.01
N GLU A 89 -2.89 -3.11 8.33
CA GLU A 89 -4.18 -3.60 8.81
C GLU A 89 -4.54 -3.01 10.18
N ALA A 90 -3.59 -2.88 11.10
CA ALA A 90 -3.81 -2.22 12.37
C ALA A 90 -4.20 -0.74 12.21
N ARG A 91 -3.54 -0.01 11.31
CA ARG A 91 -3.89 1.39 11.00
C ARG A 91 -5.29 1.50 10.39
N ARG A 92 -5.63 0.62 9.45
CA ARG A 92 -6.97 0.54 8.85
C ARG A 92 -8.05 0.29 9.90
N GLN A 93 -7.82 -0.64 10.83
CA GLN A 93 -8.78 -0.93 11.90
C GLN A 93 -8.95 0.26 12.86
N ALA A 94 -7.85 0.95 13.21
CA ALA A 94 -7.90 2.13 14.07
C ALA A 94 -8.66 3.30 13.42
N ALA A 95 -8.43 3.54 12.12
CA ALA A 95 -9.14 4.56 11.35
C ALA A 95 -10.65 4.25 11.26
N ASN A 96 -11.01 3.01 10.91
CA ASN A 96 -12.40 2.58 10.82
C ASN A 96 -13.12 2.58 12.18
N GLY A 97 -12.44 2.16 13.25
CA GLY A 97 -12.97 2.16 14.61
C GLY A 97 -13.30 3.58 15.11
N SER A 98 -12.48 4.57 14.75
CA SER A 98 -12.69 5.97 15.09
C SER A 98 -13.93 6.56 14.39
N LEU A 99 -14.14 6.22 13.11
CA LEU A 99 -15.30 6.67 12.33
C LEU A 99 -16.63 6.11 12.86
N VAL A 100 -16.66 4.81 13.20
CA VAL A 100 -17.86 4.18 13.78
C VAL A 100 -18.19 4.77 15.16
N GLY A 101 -17.18 5.08 15.97
CA GLY A 101 -17.36 5.74 17.27
C GLY A 101 -17.97 7.14 17.15
N GLN A 102 -17.52 7.93 16.18
CA GLN A 102 -18.00 9.30 15.98
C GLN A 102 -19.40 9.38 15.35
N LEU A 103 -19.78 8.42 14.49
CA LEU A 103 -21.15 8.38 13.94
C LEU A 103 -22.19 7.92 14.98
N ARG A 104 -21.82 7.08 15.95
CA ARG A 104 -22.72 6.68 17.04
C ARG A 104 -22.99 7.78 18.06
N SER A 105 -22.10 8.76 18.22
CA SER A 105 -22.29 9.86 19.17
C SER A 105 -23.28 10.93 18.70
N LEU A 106 -23.69 10.89 17.42
CA LEU A 106 -24.64 11.82 16.80
C LEU A 106 -26.08 11.27 16.70
N LEU A 107 -26.31 10.01 17.10
CA LEU A 107 -27.65 9.44 17.20
C LEU A 107 -28.17 9.58 18.64
N PRO A 108 -29.21 10.39 18.90
CA PRO A 108 -29.92 10.32 20.17
C PRO A 108 -30.65 8.97 20.23
N PHE A 109 -30.46 8.26 21.34
CA PHE A 109 -31.14 7.00 21.65
C PHE A 109 -32.66 7.16 21.75
#